data_AF-A0A529U2P9-F1
#
_entry.id   AF-A0A529U2P9-F1
#
_cell.length_a   1.000
_cell.length_b   1.000
_cell.length_c   1.000
_cell.angle_alpha   90.00
_cell.angle_beta   90.00
_cell.angle_gamma   90.00
#
_symmetry.space_group_name_H-M   'P 1'
#
loop_
_entity.id
_entity.type
_entity.pdbx_description
1 polymer ?
#
loop_
_entity_poly.entity_id
_entity_poly.type
_entity_poly.pdbx_seq_one_letter_code
_entity_poly.pdbx_strand_id
1 'polypeptide(L)'
;MAYDVVIIGSGPGGYVCAIKAAQLGLKTAVVEKSATFGGTCLNIGCIPSKALLHASEMFAEAGHAFDTLGVEIPAPKLNLKKMMAHKDTT
;
A
#
# COMPACT_ATOMS: atom_id res chain seq x y z
N MET A 1 -21.53 27.18 -1.47
CA MET A 1 -22.20 25.87 -1.64
C MET A 1 -22.18 25.15 -0.29
N ALA A 2 -23.29 24.60 0.19
CA ALA A 2 -23.35 23.84 1.45
C ALA A 2 -23.19 22.34 1.18
N TYR A 3 -22.40 21.60 1.95
CA TYR A 3 -22.27 20.13 1.88
C TYR A 3 -23.05 19.48 3.01
N ASP A 4 -23.50 18.23 2.83
CA ASP A 4 -24.16 17.47 3.89
C ASP A 4 -23.12 16.87 4.85
N VAL A 5 -21.97 16.45 4.32
CA VAL A 5 -20.86 15.87 5.09
C VAL A 5 -19.52 16.37 4.55
N VAL A 6 -18.62 16.78 5.45
CA VAL A 6 -17.23 17.12 5.14
C VAL A 6 -16.31 16.23 5.97
N ILE A 7 -15.41 15.52 5.30
CA ILE A 7 -14.46 14.59 5.92
C ILE A 7 -13.05 15.17 5.79
N ILE A 8 -12.34 15.29 6.91
CA ILE A 8 -10.97 15.81 6.94
C ILE A 8 -10.01 14.63 7.06
N GLY A 9 -9.26 14.38 5.99
CA GLY A 9 -8.33 13.27 5.84
C GLY A 9 -8.86 12.19 4.88
N SER A 10 -7.99 11.73 3.99
CA SER A 10 -8.28 10.70 2.98
C SER A 10 -7.62 9.35 3.28
N GLY A 11 -7.31 9.07 4.55
CA GLY A 11 -6.90 7.72 4.97
C GLY A 11 -8.03 6.69 4.83
N PRO A 12 -7.79 5.40 5.13
CA PRO A 12 -8.79 4.35 5.01
C PRO A 12 -10.14 4.66 5.65
N GLY A 13 -10.14 5.21 6.87
CA GLY A 13 -11.39 5.63 7.50
C GLY A 13 -12.09 6.76 6.74
N GLY A 14 -11.33 7.74 6.25
CA GLY A 14 -11.85 8.92 5.58
C GLY A 14 -12.44 8.63 4.20
N TYR A 15 -11.67 7.99 3.31
CA TYR A 15 -12.17 7.73 1.96
C TYR A 15 -13.31 6.68 1.95
N VAL A 16 -13.28 5.67 2.83
CA VAL A 16 -14.39 4.70 2.94
C VAL A 16 -15.65 5.38 3.47
N CYS A 17 -15.52 6.25 4.47
CA CYS A 17 -16.63 7.07 4.97
C CYS A 17 -17.21 7.94 3.85
N ALA A 18 -16.36 8.60 3.06
CA ALA A 18 -16.79 9.46 1.97
C ALA A 18 -17.55 8.69 0.89
N ILE A 19 -17.03 7.53 0.48
CA ILE A 19 -17.70 6.64 -0.48
C ILE A 19 -19.07 6.22 0.07
N LYS A 20 -19.13 5.82 1.35
CA LYS A 20 -20.40 5.39 1.94
C LYS A 20 -21.41 6.54 2.07
N ALA A 21 -20.97 7.74 2.44
CA ALA A 21 -21.81 8.92 2.51
C ALA A 21 -22.40 9.27 1.13
N ALA A 22 -21.57 9.23 0.08
CA ALA A 22 -22.03 9.44 -1.29
C ALA A 22 -23.03 8.37 -1.75
N GLN A 23 -22.81 7.09 -1.41
CA GLN A 23 -23.75 6.01 -1.69
C GLN A 23 -25.11 6.18 -0.99
N LEU A 24 -25.14 6.88 0.14
CA LEU A 24 -26.38 7.23 0.86
C LEU A 24 -27.06 8.50 0.32
N GLY A 25 -26.55 9.07 -0.77
CA GLY A 25 -27.13 10.26 -1.43
C GLY A 25 -26.69 11.60 -0.82
N LEU A 26 -25.72 11.60 0.09
CA LEU A 26 -25.23 12.82 0.73
C LEU A 26 -24.21 13.54 -0.16
N LYS A 27 -24.36 14.85 -0.33
CA LYS A 27 -23.36 15.68 -0.99
C LYS A 27 -22.14 15.82 -0.09
N THR A 28 -21.10 15.08 -0.46
CA THR A 28 -19.93 14.83 0.39
C THR A 28 -18.69 15.57 -0.13
N ALA A 29 -17.91 16.17 0.77
CA ALA A 29 -16.57 16.70 0.47
C ALA A 29 -15.50 15.96 1.29
N VAL A 30 -14.32 15.77 0.69
CA VAL A 30 -13.13 15.26 1.38
C VAL A 30 -12.02 16.30 1.27
N VAL A 31 -11.38 16.61 2.39
CA VAL A 31 -10.25 17.53 2.46
C VAL A 31 -9.00 16.74 2.82
N GLU A 32 -8.01 16.73 1.93
CA GLU A 32 -6.72 16.10 2.13
C GLU A 32 -5.62 17.15 1.96
N LYS A 33 -4.62 17.12 2.84
CA LYS A 33 -3.46 18.04 2.77
C LYS A 33 -2.36 17.51 1.86
N SER A 34 -2.30 16.20 1.68
CA SER A 34 -1.31 15.49 0.88
C SER A 34 -1.63 15.61 -0.61
N ALA A 35 -0.59 15.54 -1.45
CA ALA A 35 -0.78 15.59 -2.91
C ALA A 35 -1.51 14.34 -3.48
N THR A 36 -1.52 13.24 -2.72
CA THR A 36 -2.17 11.97 -3.07
C THR A 36 -3.17 11.55 -1.99
N PHE A 37 -4.16 10.74 -2.37
CA PHE A 37 -5.13 10.16 -1.43
C PHE A 37 -4.59 8.89 -0.76
N GLY A 38 -5.34 8.32 0.18
CA GLY A 38 -5.07 7.03 0.82
C GLY A 38 -4.33 7.12 2.16
N GLY A 39 -3.89 8.33 2.53
CA GLY A 39 -3.29 8.64 3.84
C GLY A 39 -2.12 7.75 4.21
N THR A 40 -1.94 7.51 5.51
CA THR A 40 -0.80 6.75 6.07
C THR A 40 -0.74 5.33 5.51
N CYS A 41 -1.87 4.62 5.48
CA CYS A 41 -1.93 3.21 5.12
C CYS A 41 -1.37 2.94 3.72
N LEU A 42 -1.81 3.74 2.73
CA LEU A 42 -1.39 3.58 1.34
C LEU A 42 0.02 4.14 1.10
N ASN A 43 0.30 5.36 1.56
CA ASN A 43 1.49 6.07 1.09
C ASN A 43 2.76 5.73 1.87
N ILE A 44 2.67 5.53 3.20
CA ILE A 44 3.85 5.43 4.08
C ILE A 44 3.68 4.41 5.21
N GLY A 45 2.76 3.47 5.07
CA GLY A 45 2.36 2.55 6.13
C GLY A 45 2.21 1.14 5.64
N CYS A 46 0.98 0.63 5.68
CA CYS A 46 0.67 -0.77 5.43
C CYS A 46 1.14 -1.23 4.05
N ILE A 47 0.73 -0.55 2.98
CA ILE A 47 1.02 -0.99 1.61
C ILE A 47 2.54 -1.06 1.34
N PRO A 48 3.34 0.02 1.55
CA PRO A 48 4.77 -0.06 1.31
C PRO A 48 5.48 -1.04 2.25
N SER A 49 5.03 -1.16 3.51
CA SER A 49 5.57 -2.16 4.44
C SER A 49 5.35 -3.59 3.93
N LYS A 50 4.17 -3.90 3.41
CA LYS A 50 3.82 -5.27 3.00
C LYS A 50 4.45 -5.64 1.66
N ALA A 51 4.61 -4.67 0.75
CA ALA A 51 5.41 -4.86 -0.47
C ALA A 51 6.86 -5.25 -0.14
N LEU A 52 7.49 -4.56 0.81
CA LEU A 52 8.86 -4.90 1.23
C LEU A 52 8.94 -6.23 1.98
N LEU A 53 8.01 -6.50 2.90
CA LEU A 53 7.98 -7.78 3.62
C LEU A 53 7.87 -8.97 2.67
N HIS A 54 6.98 -8.89 1.67
CA HIS A 54 6.85 -9.94 0.68
C HIS A 54 8.14 -10.12 -0.13
N ALA A 55 8.71 -9.02 -0.65
CA ALA A 55 9.93 -9.09 -1.45
C ALA A 55 11.13 -9.62 -0.65
N SER A 56 11.24 -9.28 0.64
CA SER A 56 12.30 -9.81 1.51
C SER A 56 12.08 -11.29 1.84
N GLU A 57 10.83 -11.73 2.02
CA GLU A 57 10.52 -13.14 2.26
C GLU A 57 10.91 -14.00 1.06
N MET A 58 10.55 -13.56 -0.16
CA MET A 58 10.94 -14.28 -1.40
C MET A 58 12.47 -14.35 -1.57
N PHE A 59 13.19 -13.30 -1.17
CA PHE A 59 14.65 -13.33 -1.15
C PHE A 59 15.20 -14.34 -0.13
N ALA A 60 14.58 -14.43 1.06
CA ALA A 60 14.96 -15.38 2.09
C ALA A 60 14.66 -16.83 1.67
N GLU A 61 13.49 -17.10 1.09
CA GLU A 61 13.12 -18.42 0.58
C GLU A 61 14.09 -18.89 -0.52
N ALA A 62 14.40 -18.01 -1.47
CA ALA A 62 15.37 -18.31 -2.54
C ALA A 62 16.78 -18.59 -2.00
N GLY A 63 17.15 -18.02 -0.85
CA GLY A 63 18.47 -18.20 -0.24
C GLY A 63 18.59 -19.41 0.68
N HIS A 64 17.48 -19.94 1.21
CA HIS A 64 17.52 -20.95 2.28
C HIS A 64 16.62 -22.17 2.05
N ALA A 65 15.50 -22.03 1.34
CA ALA A 65 14.46 -23.06 1.30
C ALA A 65 14.41 -23.84 -0.02
N PHE A 66 14.79 -23.23 -1.14
CA PHE A 66 14.57 -23.77 -2.49
C PHE A 66 15.28 -25.10 -2.74
N ASP A 67 16.47 -25.30 -2.18
CA ASP A 67 17.22 -26.56 -2.29
C ASP A 67 16.44 -27.76 -1.74
N THR A 68 15.74 -27.58 -0.60
CA THR A 68 14.93 -28.64 0.02
C THR A 68 13.69 -29.01 -0.80
N LEU A 69 13.30 -28.14 -1.74
CA LEU A 69 12.20 -28.35 -2.68
C LEU A 69 12.69 -28.90 -4.03
N GLY A 70 13.98 -29.24 -4.16
CA GLY A 70 14.59 -29.70 -5.40
C GLY A 70 14.77 -28.60 -6.45
N VAL A 71 14.80 -27.33 -6.02
CA VAL A 71 15.02 -26.17 -6.90
C VAL A 71 16.44 -25.65 -6.70
N GLU A 72 17.32 -26.00 -7.63
CA GLU A 72 18.72 -25.58 -7.61
C GLU A 72 18.91 -24.23 -8.30
N ILE A 73 19.28 -23.20 -7.53
CA ILE A 73 19.62 -21.87 -8.04
C ILE A 73 20.89 -21.33 -7.36
N PRO A 74 21.66 -20.45 -8.01
CA PRO A 74 22.72 -19.71 -7.34
C PRO A 74 22.16 -18.82 -6.22
N ALA A 75 23.02 -18.45 -5.25
CA ALA A 75 22.64 -17.55 -4.17
C ALA A 75 22.00 -16.25 -4.71
N PRO A 76 20.84 -15.81 -4.17
CA PRO A 76 20.12 -14.68 -4.72
C PRO A 76 20.90 -13.38 -4.48
N LYS A 77 20.89 -12.49 -5.49
CA LYS A 77 21.52 -11.16 -5.40
C LYS A 77 20.48 -10.08 -5.18
N LEU A 78 20.61 -9.33 -4.08
CA LEU A 78 19.71 -8.22 -3.79
C LEU A 78 19.91 -7.07 -4.79
N ASN A 79 18.84 -6.69 -5.47
CA ASN A 79 18.75 -5.42 -6.18
C ASN A 79 17.80 -4.48 -5.42
N LEU A 80 18.37 -3.76 -4.44
CA LEU A 80 17.59 -2.88 -3.58
C LEU A 80 16.86 -1.78 -4.38
N LYS A 81 17.47 -1.25 -5.43
CA LYS A 81 16.85 -0.24 -6.29
C LYS A 81 15.55 -0.75 -6.93
N LYS A 82 15.56 -1.98 -7.45
CA LYS A 82 14.35 -2.60 -8.02
C LYS A 82 13.30 -2.92 -6.95
N MET A 83 13.71 -3.38 -5.77
CA MET A 83 12.81 -3.65 -4.65
C MET A 83 12.11 -2.38 -4.15
N MET A 84 12.84 -1.28 -4.01
CA MET A 84 12.27 0.02 -3.65
C MET A 84 11.34 0.57 -4.73
N ALA A 85 11.69 0.40 -6.01
CA ALA A 85 10.80 0.77 -7.11
C ALA A 85 9.50 -0.07 -7.10
N HIS A 86 9.57 -1.36 -6.79
CA HIS A 86 8.39 -2.22 -6.65
C HIS A 86 7.46 -1.72 -5.53
N LYS A 87 8.03 -1.32 -4.37
CA LYS A 87 7.29 -0.72 -3.25
C LYS A 87 6.55 0.57 -3.66
N ASP A 88 7.11 1.35 -4.58
CA ASP A 88 6.50 2.61 -5.03
C ASP A 88 5.37 2.39 -6.06
N THR A 89 5.32 1.23 -6.71
CA THR A 89 4.32 0.87 -7.72
C THR A 89 3.24 -0.09 -7.23
N THR A 90 3.32 -0.52 -5.96
CA THR A 90 2.36 -1.41 -5.30
C THR A 90 1.40 -0.56 -4.46
#